data_AF-A0A4Y2MF08-F1
#
_entry.id   AF-A0A4Y2MF08-F1
#
_cell.length_a   1.000
_cell.length_b   1.000
_cell.length_c   1.000
_cell.angle_alpha   90.00
_cell.angle_beta   90.00
_cell.angle_gamma   90.00
#
_symmetry.space_group_name_H-M   'P 1'
#
loop_
_entity.id
_entity.type
_entity.pdbx_description
1 polymer ?
#
loop_
_entity_poly.entity_id
_entity_poly.type
_entity_poly.pdbx_seq_one_letter_code
_entity_poly.pdbx_strand_id
1 'polypeptide(L)'
;MVWGNIPYRSRSCLKMINLVAIVKSSYIKAFGMDKILESIISDLKDLENGVELFTYETVLRKLIALTGDNLGVHSVAGLNEDFTAPIIAADIAWQQ
;
A
#
# COMPACT_ATOMS: atom_id res chain seq x y z
N MET A 1 -23.34 5.30 -4.51
CA MET A 1 -22.55 4.32 -5.28
C MET A 1 -22.66 2.97 -4.58
N VAL A 2 -23.40 2.01 -5.14
CA VAL A 2 -23.70 0.73 -4.46
C VAL A 2 -22.65 -0.30 -4.87
N TRP A 3 -21.71 -0.60 -3.97
CA TRP A 3 -20.69 -1.66 -4.14
C TRP A 3 -21.29 -3.09 -4.13
N GLY A 4 -22.61 -3.22 -4.04
CA GLY A 4 -23.33 -4.49 -3.97
C GLY A 4 -23.25 -5.38 -5.22
N ASN A 5 -22.81 -4.84 -6.36
CA ASN A 5 -22.75 -5.58 -7.63
C ASN A 5 -21.45 -6.38 -7.84
N ILE A 6 -20.49 -6.30 -6.91
CA ILE A 6 -19.28 -7.13 -6.96
C ILE A 6 -19.62 -8.53 -6.44
N PRO A 7 -19.34 -9.61 -7.19
CA PRO A 7 -19.55 -10.98 -6.75
C PRO A 7 -18.91 -11.22 -5.39
N TYR A 8 -19.57 -11.95 -4.50
CA TYR A 8 -19.07 -12.24 -3.14
C TYR A 8 -17.63 -12.76 -3.13
N ARG A 9 -17.26 -13.57 -4.14
CA ARG A 9 -15.92 -14.15 -4.29
C ARG A 9 -14.82 -13.13 -4.58
N SER A 10 -15.19 -11.97 -5.10
CA SER A 10 -14.29 -10.88 -5.48
C SER A 10 -14.25 -9.74 -4.45
N ARG A 11 -14.99 -9.89 -3.33
CA ARG A 11 -14.93 -8.94 -2.22
C ARG A 11 -13.74 -9.31 -1.33
N SER A 12 -12.96 -8.31 -0.91
CA SER A 12 -11.89 -8.51 0.06
C SER A 12 -12.45 -9.17 1.32
N CYS A 13 -11.93 -10.35 1.66
CA CYS A 13 -12.27 -11.02 2.91
C CYS A 13 -11.17 -10.75 3.94
N LEU A 14 -11.54 -10.62 5.22
CA LEU A 14 -10.58 -10.38 6.30
C LEU A 14 -9.50 -11.48 6.38
N LYS A 15 -9.80 -12.69 5.91
CA LYS A 15 -8.85 -13.83 5.85
C LYS A 15 -7.69 -13.61 4.87
N MET A 16 -7.79 -12.64 3.96
CA MET A 16 -6.77 -12.36 2.94
C MET A 16 -5.94 -11.11 3.27
N ILE A 17 -6.15 -10.51 4.44
CA ILE A 17 -5.37 -9.37 4.94
C ILE A 17 -4.34 -9.91 5.92
N ASN A 18 -3.07 -9.81 5.55
CA ASN A 18 -1.96 -10.15 6.42
C ASN A 18 -1.31 -8.86 6.94
N LEU A 19 -1.09 -8.80 8.25
CA LEU A 19 -0.40 -7.69 8.86
C LEU A 19 1.10 -7.78 8.54
N VAL A 20 1.62 -6.76 7.87
CA VAL A 20 3.05 -6.70 7.47
C VAL A 20 3.89 -5.97 8.52
N ALA A 21 3.39 -4.87 9.09
CA ALA A 21 4.12 -4.11 10.10
C ALA A 21 3.17 -3.35 11.04
N ILE A 22 3.60 -3.16 12.29
CA ILE A 22 3.03 -2.21 13.24
C ILE A 22 4.18 -1.39 13.80
N VAL A 23 4.05 -0.07 13.75
CA VAL A 23 5.05 0.86 14.28
C VAL A 23 4.40 1.84 15.24
N LYS A 24 5.12 2.17 16.32
CA LYS A 24 4.65 3.20 17.26
C LYS A 24 4.92 4.58 16.66
N SER A 25 3.94 5.48 16.73
CA SER A 25 3.99 6.82 16.12
C SER A 25 5.19 7.67 16.53
N SER A 26 5.76 7.44 17.72
CA SER A 26 6.99 8.09 18.16
C SER A 26 8.19 7.78 17.26
N TYR A 27 8.27 6.58 16.70
CA TYR A 27 9.34 6.20 15.77
C TYR A 27 9.16 6.83 14.40
N ILE A 28 7.93 6.98 13.92
CA ILE A 28 7.65 7.72 12.67
C ILE A 28 8.16 9.17 12.80
N LYS A 29 7.88 9.83 13.93
CA LYS A 29 8.36 11.20 14.18
C LYS A 29 9.88 11.30 14.29
N ALA A 30 10.55 10.26 14.79
CA ALA A 30 11.99 10.28 15.02
C ALA A 30 12.82 9.89 13.78
N PHE A 31 12.33 8.95 12.97
CA PHE A 31 13.09 8.34 11.88
C PHE A 31 12.49 8.59 10.49
N GLY A 32 11.26 9.11 10.42
CA GLY A 32 10.51 9.28 9.18
C GLY A 32 9.85 7.99 8.68
N MET A 33 8.86 8.15 7.80
CA MET A 33 8.13 7.03 7.20
C MET A 33 9.03 6.21 6.26
N ASP A 34 9.89 6.88 5.48
CA ASP A 34 10.78 6.24 4.50
C ASP A 34 11.66 5.16 5.14
N LYS A 35 12.21 5.45 6.33
CA LYS A 35 13.11 4.51 7.02
C LYS A 35 12.36 3.31 7.61
N ILE A 36 11.09 3.51 7.96
CA ILE A 36 10.24 2.43 8.46
C ILE A 36 9.80 1.52 7.31
N LEU A 37 9.50 2.09 6.14
CA LEU A 37 9.04 1.35 4.97
C LEU A 37 10.18 0.74 4.14
N GLU A 38 11.43 1.13 4.38
CA GLU A 38 12.61 0.68 3.63
C GLU A 38 12.68 -0.85 3.46
N SER A 39 12.47 -1.60 4.56
CA SER A 39 12.51 -3.07 4.50
C SER A 39 11.38 -3.64 3.64
N ILE A 40 10.16 -3.11 3.79
CA ILE A 40 8.99 -3.55 3.01
C ILE A 40 9.19 -3.24 1.53
N ILE A 41 9.74 -2.07 1.21
CA ILE A 41 10.03 -1.68 -0.17
C ILE A 41 11.11 -2.59 -0.77
N SER A 42 12.11 -2.99 0.02
CA SER A 42 13.12 -3.96 -0.42
C SER A 42 12.48 -5.31 -0.77
N ASP A 43 11.64 -5.84 0.13
CA ASP A 43 10.96 -7.12 -0.08
C ASP A 43 10.04 -7.08 -1.31
N LEU A 44 9.36 -5.95 -1.56
CA LEU A 44 8.54 -5.75 -2.75
C LEU A 44 9.37 -5.73 -4.03
N LYS A 45 10.57 -5.16 -4.01
CA LYS A 45 11.49 -5.19 -5.16
C LYS A 45 11.99 -6.61 -5.44
N ASP A 46 12.27 -7.39 -4.41
CA ASP A 46 12.66 -8.79 -4.57
C ASP A 46 11.51 -9.62 -5.17
N LEU A 47 10.27 -9.36 -4.73
CA LEU A 47 9.06 -9.96 -5.33
C LEU A 47 8.88 -9.58 -6.81
N GLU A 48 9.23 -8.36 -7.19
CA GLU A 48 9.18 -7.90 -8.59
C GLU A 48 10.26 -8.54 -9.47
N ASN A 49 11.46 -8.78 -8.91
CA ASN A 49 12.55 -9.47 -9.61
C ASN A 49 12.37 -10.98 -9.68
N GLY A 50 11.52 -11.53 -8.82
CA GLY A 50 11.15 -12.94 -8.77
C GLY A 50 11.77 -13.64 -7.57
N VAL A 51 10.94 -14.42 -6.87
CA VAL A 51 11.36 -15.20 -5.70
C VAL A 51 11.22 -16.69 -6.01
N GLU A 52 12.28 -17.45 -5.76
CA GLU A 52 12.26 -18.91 -5.88
C GLU A 52 11.54 -19.54 -4.69
N LEU A 53 10.51 -20.32 -4.99
CA LEU A 53 9.83 -21.12 -3.99
C LEU A 53 10.55 -22.46 -3.80
N PHE A 54 10.31 -23.11 -2.66
CA PHE A 54 10.77 -24.48 -2.38
C PHE A 54 10.28 -25.53 -3.40
N THR A 55 9.34 -25.14 -4.27
CA THR A 55 8.81 -25.94 -5.39
C THR A 55 9.65 -25.81 -6.67
N TYR A 56 10.76 -25.06 -6.67
CA TYR A 56 11.58 -24.72 -7.85
C TYR A 56 10.86 -23.86 -8.90
N GLU A 57 9.76 -23.22 -8.49
CA GLU A 57 9.05 -22.25 -9.31
C GLU A 57 9.49 -20.84 -8.91
N THR A 58 9.85 -20.01 -9.90
CA THR A 58 10.06 -18.58 -9.70
C THR A 58 8.73 -17.85 -9.84
N VAL A 59 8.33 -17.14 -8.79
CA VAL A 59 7.10 -16.33 -8.80
C VAL A 59 7.44 -14.86 -8.92
N LEU A 60 6.92 -14.22 -9.97
CA LEU A 60 7.00 -12.79 -10.20
C LEU A 60 5.71 -12.12 -9.74
N ARG A 61 5.80 -11.16 -8.82
CA ARG A 61 4.65 -10.39 -8.33
C ARG A 61 4.94 -8.91 -8.36
N LYS A 62 3.92 -8.10 -8.60
CA LYS A 62 4.02 -6.64 -8.64
C LYS A 62 3.00 -6.00 -7.72
N LEU A 63 3.39 -4.89 -7.07
CA LEU A 63 2.44 -4.05 -6.36
C LEU A 63 1.57 -3.29 -7.37
N ILE A 64 0.25 -3.48 -7.29
CA ILE A 64 -0.70 -2.87 -8.24
C ILE A 64 -1.51 -1.72 -7.64
N ALA A 65 -1.62 -1.65 -6.31
CA ALA A 65 -2.38 -0.63 -5.62
C ALA A 65 -1.86 -0.46 -4.19
N LEU A 66 -1.80 0.80 -3.75
CA LEU A 66 -1.65 1.18 -2.35
C LEU A 66 -2.97 1.80 -1.91
N THR A 67 -3.50 1.34 -0.77
CA THR A 67 -4.77 1.84 -0.21
C THR A 67 -4.59 2.15 1.26
N GLY A 68 -5.29 3.17 1.74
CA GLY A 68 -5.25 3.64 3.11
C GLY A 68 -6.32 4.72 3.32
N ASP A 69 -6.43 5.20 4.55
CA ASP A 69 -7.19 6.42 4.79
C ASP A 69 -6.46 7.64 4.21
N ASN A 70 -7.14 8.79 4.18
CA ASN A 70 -6.63 9.99 3.51
C ASN A 70 -5.24 10.40 4.02
N LEU A 71 -5.09 10.49 5.35
CA LEU A 71 -3.83 10.89 5.98
C LEU A 71 -2.76 9.80 5.82
N GLY A 72 -3.12 8.53 5.94
CA GLY A 72 -2.17 7.43 5.79
C GLY A 72 -1.57 7.35 4.40
N VAL A 73 -2.38 7.51 3.34
CA VAL A 73 -1.85 7.53 1.96
C VAL A 73 -0.98 8.77 1.73
N HIS A 74 -1.38 9.94 2.25
CA HIS A 74 -0.56 11.15 2.16
C HIS A 74 0.79 10.96 2.84
N SER A 75 0.80 10.40 4.05
CA SER A 75 2.01 10.09 4.81
C SER A 75 2.99 9.21 4.04
N VAL A 76 2.47 8.14 3.43
CA VAL A 76 3.28 7.19 2.64
C VAL A 76 3.74 7.80 1.33
N ALA A 77 2.95 8.67 0.71
CA ALA A 77 3.29 9.37 -0.53
C ALA A 77 4.22 10.59 -0.31
N GLY A 78 4.56 10.93 0.93
CA GLY A 78 5.36 12.12 1.26
C GLY A 78 4.60 13.44 1.03
N LEU A 79 3.27 13.39 1.06
CA LEU A 79 2.38 14.54 0.87
C LEU A 79 1.98 15.16 2.21
N ASN A 80 1.60 16.43 2.21
CA ASN A 80 1.12 17.10 3.41
C ASN A 80 -0.19 16.46 3.93
N GLU A 81 -0.19 16.11 5.20
CA GLU A 81 -1.31 15.50 5.92
C GLU A 81 -2.32 16.56 6.41
N ASP A 82 -2.70 17.49 5.55
CA ASP A 82 -3.65 18.56 5.89
C ASP A 82 -5.03 18.32 5.27
N PHE A 83 -6.09 18.49 6.07
CA PHE A 83 -7.48 18.37 5.61
C PHE A 83 -7.94 19.54 4.72
N THR A 84 -7.13 20.60 4.64
CA THR A 84 -7.37 21.80 3.83
C THR A 84 -6.67 21.76 2.48
N ALA A 85 -5.74 20.81 2.29
CA ALA A 85 -5.09 20.61 1.00
C ALA A 85 -6.09 19.99 0.00
N PRO A 86 -6.05 20.39 -1.29
CA PRO A 86 -6.89 19.78 -2.30
C PRO A 86 -6.62 18.26 -2.38
N ILE A 87 -7.69 17.47 -2.47
CA ILE A 87 -7.63 16.00 -2.59
C ILE A 87 -6.90 15.63 -3.89
N ILE A 88 -5.69 15.09 -3.76
CA ILE A 88 -4.87 14.67 -4.92
C ILE A 88 -5.43 13.41 -5.60
N ALA A 89 -6.33 12.66 -4.93
CA ALA A 89 -7.01 11.51 -5.54
C ALA A 89 -7.91 11.88 -6.73
N ALA A 90 -8.28 13.16 -6.90
CA ALA A 90 -9.07 13.62 -8.04
C ALA A 90 -8.21 14.02 -9.26
N ASP A 91 -6.96 14.46 -9.08
CA ASP A 91 -6.15 15.02 -10.17
C ASP A 91 -5.53 13.96 -11.10
N ILE A 92 -5.41 12.71 -10.64
CA ILE A 92 -4.95 11.60 -11.50
C ILE A 92 -6.09 11.10 -12.42
N ALA A 93 -7.35 11.37 -12.08
CA ALA A 93 -8.51 10.89 -12.83
C ALA A 93 -8.98 11.83 -13.96
N TRP A 94 -8.39 13.03 -14.10
CA TRP A 94 -8.79 14.03 -15.10
C TRP A 94 -7.71 14.39 -16.14
N GLN A 95 -6.64 13.59 -16.24
CA GLN A 95 -5.62 13.74 -17.29
C GLN A 95 -5.54 12.55 -18.26
N GLN A 96 -6.70 12.03 -18.68
CA GLN A 96 -6.83 11.21 -19.90
C GLN A 96 -8.05 11.65 -20.71
#